data_AF-A0A9P2V234-F1
#
_entry.id   AF-A0A9P2V234-F1
#
_cell.length_a   1.000
_cell.length_b   1.000
_cell.length_c   1.000
_cell.angle_alpha   90.00
_cell.angle_beta   90.00
_cell.angle_gamma   90.00
#
_symmetry.space_group_name_H-M   'P 1'
#
loop_
_entity.id
_entity.type
_entity.pdbx_description
1 polymer ?
#
loop_
_entity_poly.entity_id
_entity_poly.type
_entity_poly.pdbx_seq_one_letter_code
_entity_poly.pdbx_strand_id
1 'polypeptide(L)'
;MSQPLSEILTWDDEQWEVFVHDWLIVCKSDDYPWSERLGGAGDKGRDVVGYKSDPNVEGYSWDNYQCKLYKKSLGFSDVVVEFGKLIYFTLNGDYPIPQKYFFVAPYDLSTTFSNLLKNKNELKKAVLDSWDSAISKK
;
A
#
# COMPACT_ATOMS: atom_id res chain seq x y z
N MET A 1 -18.13 13.87 -21.56
CA MET A 1 -16.97 13.60 -20.68
C MET A 1 -17.20 12.24 -20.05
N SER A 2 -16.25 11.32 -20.18
CA SER A 2 -16.27 10.05 -19.44
C SER A 2 -16.24 10.34 -17.93
N GLN A 3 -16.81 9.45 -17.11
CA GLN A 3 -16.63 9.57 -15.66
C GLN A 3 -15.16 9.27 -15.32
N PRO A 4 -14.53 9.99 -14.36
CA PRO A 4 -13.12 9.79 -14.01
C PRO A 4 -12.76 8.33 -13.72
N LEU A 5 -13.65 7.60 -13.04
CA LEU A 5 -13.45 6.17 -12.78
C LEU A 5 -13.33 5.35 -14.07
N SER A 6 -14.15 5.63 -15.10
CA SER A 6 -14.08 4.91 -16.37
C SER A 6 -12.73 5.08 -17.06
N GLU A 7 -12.10 6.26 -16.93
CA GLU A 7 -10.76 6.52 -17.45
C GLU A 7 -9.69 5.72 -16.70
N ILE A 8 -9.70 5.79 -15.37
CA ILE A 8 -8.75 5.06 -14.50
C ILE A 8 -8.77 3.56 -14.80
N LEU A 9 -9.94 2.98 -15.09
CA LEU A 9 -10.07 1.54 -15.38
C LEU A 9 -9.58 1.13 -16.78
N THR A 10 -9.09 2.07 -17.59
CA THR A 10 -8.37 1.79 -18.84
C THR A 10 -6.87 1.66 -18.65
N TRP A 11 -6.35 2.08 -17.49
CA TRP A 11 -4.92 2.07 -17.19
C TRP A 11 -4.42 0.68 -16.79
N ASP A 12 -3.10 0.52 -16.75
CA ASP A 12 -2.41 -0.60 -16.11
C ASP A 12 -1.90 -0.23 -14.70
N ASP A 13 -1.34 -1.22 -14.00
CA ASP A 13 -0.81 -1.05 -12.64
C ASP A 13 0.29 0.02 -12.59
N GLU A 14 1.14 0.11 -13.62
CA GLU A 14 2.23 1.08 -13.67
C GLU A 14 1.70 2.51 -13.79
N GLN A 15 0.76 2.73 -14.70
CA GLN A 15 0.09 4.02 -14.88
C GLN A 15 -0.64 4.45 -13.61
N TRP A 16 -1.25 3.50 -12.88
CA TRP A 16 -1.89 3.78 -11.60
C TRP A 16 -0.90 4.23 -10.53
N GLU A 17 0.25 3.56 -10.41
CA GLU A 17 1.30 3.97 -9.46
C GLU A 17 1.89 5.33 -9.82
N VAL A 18 2.14 5.61 -11.11
CA VAL A 18 2.60 6.93 -11.56
C VAL A 18 1.60 8.01 -11.16
N PHE A 19 0.30 7.77 -11.39
CA PHE A 19 -0.74 8.71 -10.99
C PHE A 19 -0.76 8.96 -9.48
N VAL A 20 -0.65 7.92 -8.65
CA VAL A 20 -0.61 8.05 -7.18
C VAL A 20 0.63 8.82 -6.74
N HIS A 21 1.78 8.58 -7.36
CA HIS A 21 3.02 9.31 -7.07
C HIS A 21 2.90 10.80 -7.43
N ASP A 22 2.41 11.11 -8.63
CA ASP A 22 2.17 12.50 -9.06
C ASP A 22 1.18 13.21 -8.13
N TRP A 23 0.15 12.50 -7.64
CA TRP A 23 -0.76 13.04 -6.63
C TRP A 23 -0.04 13.39 -5.32
N LEU A 24 0.93 12.58 -4.86
CA LEU A 24 1.73 12.94 -3.69
C LEU A 24 2.56 14.20 -3.94
N ILE A 25 3.22 14.29 -5.09
CA ILE A 25 4.05 15.45 -5.46
C ILE A 25 3.21 16.73 -5.54
N VAL A 26 2.06 16.67 -6.21
CA VAL A 26 1.27 17.86 -6.52
C VAL A 26 0.35 18.27 -5.37
N CYS A 27 -0.26 17.31 -4.67
CA CYS A 27 -1.31 17.58 -3.70
C CYS A 27 -0.89 17.34 -2.25
N LYS A 28 0.28 16.73 -2.00
CA LYS A 28 0.74 16.34 -0.67
C LYS A 28 2.17 16.78 -0.36
N SER A 29 2.74 17.71 -1.13
CA SER A 29 4.10 18.21 -0.93
C SER A 29 4.34 18.85 0.44
N ASP A 30 3.32 19.46 1.04
CA ASP A 30 3.40 19.99 2.42
C ASP A 30 3.53 18.88 3.48
N ASP A 31 2.91 17.71 3.23
CA ASP A 31 2.98 16.54 4.10
C ASP A 31 4.26 15.71 3.84
N TYR A 32 4.72 15.68 2.59
CA TYR A 32 5.82 14.86 2.10
C TYR A 32 6.82 15.69 1.30
N PRO A 33 7.87 16.23 1.95
CA PRO A 33 8.93 16.95 1.24
C PRO A 33 9.68 16.08 0.21
N TRP A 34 9.66 14.76 0.37
CA TRP A 34 10.16 13.79 -0.60
C TRP A 34 9.15 12.67 -0.82
N SER A 35 9.11 12.14 -2.04
CA SER A 35 8.34 10.95 -2.39
C SER A 35 9.10 10.10 -3.41
N GLU A 36 8.79 8.82 -3.47
CA GLU A 36 9.39 7.90 -4.42
C GLU A 36 8.36 6.87 -4.89
N ARG A 37 8.45 6.47 -6.17
CA ARG A 37 7.77 5.30 -6.72
C ARG A 37 8.77 4.16 -6.82
N LEU A 38 8.55 3.10 -6.06
CA LEU A 38 9.38 1.92 -5.95
C LEU A 38 8.73 0.81 -6.80
N GLY A 39 9.10 0.73 -8.07
CA GLY A 39 8.60 -0.30 -8.99
C GLY A 39 9.62 -1.40 -9.25
N GLY A 40 9.21 -2.67 -9.16
CA GLY A 40 9.95 -3.81 -9.70
C GLY A 40 10.76 -4.64 -8.69
N ALA A 41 11.66 -5.47 -9.21
CA ALA A 41 12.43 -6.41 -8.39
C ALA A 41 13.30 -5.68 -7.36
N GLY A 42 13.02 -5.87 -6.07
CA GLY A 42 13.76 -5.24 -4.97
C GLY A 42 13.02 -4.11 -4.26
N ASP A 43 11.77 -3.82 -4.64
CA ASP A 43 10.89 -2.84 -3.97
C ASP A 43 10.61 -3.17 -2.49
N LYS A 44 10.71 -4.46 -2.13
CA LYS A 44 10.38 -5.02 -0.81
C LYS A 44 8.93 -4.74 -0.41
N GLY A 45 8.02 -4.83 -1.39
CA GLY A 45 6.57 -4.70 -1.20
C GLY A 45 6.08 -3.28 -0.93
N ARG A 46 6.71 -2.27 -1.54
CA ARG A 46 6.32 -0.87 -1.46
C ARG A 46 6.14 -0.36 -2.88
N ASP A 47 5.02 0.30 -3.19
CA ASP A 47 4.78 0.81 -4.55
C ASP A 47 5.09 2.32 -4.61
N VAL A 48 4.47 3.11 -3.73
CA VAL A 48 4.70 4.55 -3.62
C VAL A 48 4.89 4.92 -2.15
N VAL A 49 5.84 5.80 -1.87
CA VAL A 49 6.18 6.22 -0.51
C VAL A 49 6.24 7.75 -0.42
N GLY A 50 5.76 8.27 0.71
CA GLY A 50 5.88 9.68 1.07
C GLY A 50 6.71 9.82 2.34
N TYR A 51 7.83 10.54 2.27
CA TYR A 51 8.74 10.75 3.38
C TYR A 51 8.40 12.04 4.11
N LYS A 52 8.23 11.95 5.43
CA LYS A 52 7.99 13.08 6.35
C LYS A 52 9.28 13.64 6.94
N SER A 53 10.37 12.88 6.85
CA SER A 53 11.73 13.29 7.20
C SER A 53 12.70 12.84 6.11
N ASP A 54 13.95 13.29 6.18
CA ASP A 54 14.98 12.92 5.19
C ASP A 54 15.10 11.37 5.07
N PRO A 55 14.93 10.78 3.87
CA PRO A 55 15.04 9.34 3.66
C PRO A 55 16.46 8.78 3.88
N ASN A 56 17.48 9.65 3.94
CA ASN A 56 18.89 9.24 4.08
C ASN A 56 19.35 9.12 5.55
N VAL A 57 18.48 9.43 6.52
CA VAL A 57 18.80 9.26 7.94
C VAL A 57 18.19 7.97 8.49
N GLU A 58 18.88 7.35 9.45
CA GLU A 58 18.36 6.17 10.11
C GLU A 58 17.05 6.48 10.86
N GLY A 59 16.07 5.59 10.77
CA GLY A 59 14.79 5.74 11.47
C GLY A 59 13.87 6.82 10.89
N TYR A 60 14.04 7.18 9.62
CA TYR A 60 13.19 8.16 8.94
C TYR A 60 11.68 7.87 9.08
N SER A 61 10.88 8.93 9.10
CA SER A 61 9.42 8.88 9.16
C SER A 61 8.83 8.93 7.76
N TRP A 62 7.90 8.02 7.46
CA TRP A 62 7.30 7.88 6.14
C TRP A 62 5.94 7.18 6.20
N ASP A 63 5.16 7.33 5.12
CA ASP A 63 3.90 6.62 4.88
C ASP A 63 4.01 5.80 3.58
N ASN A 64 3.40 4.62 3.57
CA ASN A 64 3.35 3.72 2.42
C ASN A 64 2.00 3.82 1.69
N TYR A 65 2.02 3.81 0.36
CA TYR A 65 0.86 3.79 -0.52
C TYR A 65 0.93 2.56 -1.43
N GLN A 66 0.30 1.46 -0.99
CA GLN A 66 0.18 0.23 -1.78
C GLN A 66 -0.97 0.39 -2.78
N CYS A 67 -0.62 0.42 -4.06
CA CYS A 67 -1.51 0.58 -5.19
C CYS A 67 -2.11 -0.78 -5.61
N LYS A 68 -3.42 -0.80 -5.89
CA LYS A 68 -4.14 -1.96 -6.45
C LYS A 68 -5.17 -1.52 -7.47
N LEU A 69 -4.91 -1.75 -8.76
CA LEU A 69 -5.84 -1.41 -9.84
C LEU A 69 -6.77 -2.59 -10.16
N TYR A 70 -7.85 -2.74 -9.39
CA TYR A 70 -8.86 -3.78 -9.63
C TYR A 70 -10.21 -3.22 -10.05
N LYS A 71 -10.90 -3.95 -10.93
CA LYS A 71 -12.28 -3.65 -11.37
C LYS A 71 -13.33 -4.18 -10.38
N LYS A 72 -13.01 -4.18 -9.08
CA LYS A 72 -13.86 -4.65 -7.98
C LYS A 72 -13.42 -4.01 -6.66
N SER A 73 -14.31 -4.05 -5.67
CA SER A 73 -13.97 -3.70 -4.30
C SER A 73 -12.84 -4.56 -3.74
N LEU A 74 -11.96 -3.95 -2.95
CA LEU A 74 -10.79 -4.61 -2.39
C LEU A 74 -11.19 -5.53 -1.22
N GLY A 75 -10.81 -6.80 -1.29
CA GLY A 75 -11.03 -7.79 -0.25
C GLY A 75 -9.75 -8.09 0.52
N PHE A 76 -9.89 -8.67 1.72
CA PHE A 76 -8.74 -9.09 2.54
C PHE A 76 -7.83 -10.07 1.79
N SER A 77 -8.40 -11.04 1.07
CA SER A 77 -7.64 -12.02 0.27
C SER A 77 -6.80 -11.38 -0.83
N ASP A 78 -7.17 -10.19 -1.31
CA ASP A 78 -6.43 -9.48 -2.35
C ASP A 78 -5.14 -8.84 -1.80
N VAL A 79 -5.08 -8.59 -0.49
CA VAL A 79 -3.99 -7.80 0.14
C VAL A 79 -3.30 -8.48 1.30
N VAL A 80 -3.74 -9.67 1.71
CA VAL A 80 -3.17 -10.39 2.87
C VAL A 80 -1.66 -10.61 2.74
N VAL A 81 -1.17 -10.83 1.52
CA VAL A 81 0.26 -10.97 1.25
C VAL A 81 1.02 -9.67 1.53
N GLU A 82 0.41 -8.51 1.27
CA GLU A 82 1.06 -7.21 1.49
C GLU A 82 1.24 -6.91 2.99
N PHE A 83 0.30 -7.36 3.84
CA PHE A 83 0.52 -7.35 5.30
C PHE A 83 1.74 -8.20 5.69
N GLY A 84 1.88 -9.37 5.08
CA GLY A 84 3.00 -10.27 5.30
C GLY A 84 4.35 -9.64 4.92
N LYS A 85 4.43 -9.04 3.72
CA LYS A 85 5.62 -8.32 3.26
C LYS A 85 5.98 -7.17 4.21
N LEU A 86 5.01 -6.33 4.58
CA LEU A 86 5.23 -5.24 5.53
C LEU A 86 5.84 -5.75 6.84
N ILE A 87 5.25 -6.79 7.43
CA ILE A 87 5.72 -7.36 8.69
C ILE A 87 7.14 -7.93 8.52
N TYR A 88 7.38 -8.70 7.46
CA TYR A 88 8.66 -9.35 7.21
C TYR A 88 9.80 -8.34 7.01
N PHE A 89 9.63 -7.38 6.11
CA PHE A 89 10.70 -6.42 5.78
C PHE A 89 10.94 -5.40 6.90
N THR A 90 9.91 -5.01 7.65
CA THR A 90 10.13 -4.16 8.85
C THR A 90 10.82 -4.91 9.98
N LEU A 91 10.50 -6.19 10.19
CA LEU A 91 11.16 -7.03 11.20
C LEU A 91 12.64 -7.27 10.87
N ASN A 92 12.96 -7.41 9.59
CA ASN A 92 14.33 -7.59 9.11
C ASN A 92 15.16 -6.29 9.10
N GLY A 93 14.54 -5.14 9.38
CA GLY A 93 15.21 -3.85 9.35
C GLY A 93 15.51 -3.32 7.94
N ASP A 94 14.84 -3.85 6.90
CA ASP A 94 15.00 -3.39 5.52
C ASP A 94 14.53 -1.93 5.33
N TYR A 95 13.59 -1.50 6.17
CA TYR A 95 13.12 -0.12 6.32
C TYR A 95 12.42 0.06 7.68
N PRO A 96 12.37 1.29 8.25
CA PRO A 96 11.63 1.58 9.47
C PRO A 96 10.12 1.35 9.28
N ILE A 97 9.42 1.05 10.36
CA ILE A 97 7.96 0.86 10.34
C ILE A 97 7.29 2.17 9.86
N PRO A 98 6.45 2.13 8.81
CA PRO A 98 5.77 3.33 8.34
C PRO A 98 4.77 3.84 9.39
N GLN A 99 4.55 5.16 9.42
CA GLN A 99 3.55 5.75 10.30
C GLN A 99 2.13 5.41 9.84
N LYS A 100 1.91 5.35 8.52
CA LYS A 100 0.67 4.85 7.91
C LYS A 100 0.95 3.94 6.73
N TYR A 101 0.07 2.95 6.54
CA TYR A 101 0.06 2.07 5.38
C TYR A 101 -1.31 2.16 4.71
N PHE A 102 -1.35 2.72 3.51
CA PHE A 102 -2.56 2.90 2.72
C PHE A 102 -2.68 1.81 1.66
N PHE A 103 -3.91 1.34 1.42
CA PHE A 103 -4.27 0.68 0.18
C PHE A 103 -4.98 1.70 -0.71
N VAL A 104 -4.50 1.88 -1.94
CA VAL A 104 -4.99 2.85 -2.91
C VAL A 104 -5.57 2.10 -4.11
N ALA A 105 -6.90 2.06 -4.18
CA ALA A 105 -7.64 1.35 -5.21
C ALA A 105 -8.77 2.22 -5.78
N PRO A 106 -9.20 2.02 -7.04
CA PRO A 106 -10.29 2.81 -7.63
C PRO A 106 -11.65 2.58 -6.98
N TYR A 107 -11.84 1.42 -6.34
CA TYR A 107 -13.06 1.04 -5.65
C TYR A 107 -12.81 0.92 -4.14
N ASP A 108 -13.89 1.10 -3.38
CA ASP A 108 -13.87 0.92 -1.93
C ASP A 108 -13.50 -0.50 -1.49
N LEU A 109 -13.24 -0.65 -0.20
CA LEU A 109 -13.11 -1.96 0.42
C LEU A 109 -14.45 -2.71 0.38
N SER A 110 -14.40 -4.03 0.25
CA SER A 110 -15.56 -4.87 0.57
C SER A 110 -16.03 -4.62 2.01
N THR A 111 -17.33 -4.73 2.27
CA THR A 111 -17.89 -4.52 3.63
C THR A 111 -17.20 -5.39 4.68
N THR A 112 -16.93 -6.65 4.34
CA THR A 112 -16.22 -7.58 5.24
C THR A 112 -14.81 -7.10 5.55
N PHE A 113 -14.06 -6.63 4.56
CA PHE A 113 -12.71 -6.13 4.81
C PHE A 113 -12.71 -4.80 5.57
N SER A 114 -13.65 -3.90 5.26
CA SER A 114 -13.84 -2.65 6.02
C SER A 114 -14.13 -2.90 7.49
N ASN A 115 -14.98 -3.88 7.81
CA ASN A 115 -15.25 -4.27 9.20
C ASN A 115 -14.03 -4.92 9.87
N LEU A 116 -13.30 -5.77 9.13
CA LEU A 116 -12.08 -6.39 9.63
C LEU A 116 -11.02 -5.35 10.04
N LEU A 117 -10.80 -4.31 9.22
CA LEU A 117 -9.84 -3.24 9.54
C LEU A 117 -10.19 -2.45 10.80
N LYS A 118 -11.48 -2.36 11.16
CA LYS A 118 -11.94 -1.70 12.39
C LYS A 118 -11.70 -2.54 13.64
N ASN A 119 -11.43 -3.83 13.51
CA ASN A 119 -11.17 -4.73 14.62
C ASN A 119 -9.73 -5.28 14.58
N LYS A 120 -8.84 -4.64 15.34
CA LYS A 120 -7.41 -5.00 15.41
C LYS A 120 -7.16 -6.48 15.77
N ASN A 121 -7.95 -7.04 16.69
CA ASN A 121 -7.73 -8.41 17.15
C ASN A 121 -8.13 -9.43 16.08
N GLU A 122 -9.25 -9.19 15.40
CA GLU A 122 -9.69 -10.04 14.28
C GLU A 122 -8.76 -9.90 13.08
N LEU A 123 -8.32 -8.68 12.75
CA LEU A 123 -7.34 -8.48 11.68
C LEU A 123 -6.04 -9.22 11.97
N LYS A 124 -5.50 -9.07 13.19
CA LYS A 124 -4.28 -9.80 13.60
C LYS A 124 -4.48 -11.30 13.46
N LYS A 125 -5.61 -11.83 13.93
CA LYS A 125 -5.91 -13.26 13.81
C LYS A 125 -5.99 -13.68 12.34
N ALA A 126 -6.72 -12.94 11.50
CA ALA A 126 -6.88 -13.26 10.09
C ALA A 126 -5.55 -13.29 9.32
N VAL A 127 -4.63 -12.36 9.64
CA VAL A 127 -3.28 -12.33 9.05
C VAL A 127 -2.47 -13.55 9.50
N LEU A 128 -2.50 -13.91 10.79
CA LEU A 128 -1.80 -15.09 11.31
C LEU A 128 -2.36 -16.39 10.73
N ASP A 129 -3.69 -16.53 10.67
CA ASP A 129 -4.37 -17.71 10.11
C ASP A 129 -4.07 -17.87 8.60
N SER A 130 -3.74 -16.77 7.92
CA SER A 130 -3.38 -16.76 6.50
C SER A 130 -1.87 -16.92 6.24
N TRP A 131 -1.06 -17.02 7.29
CA TRP A 131 0.40 -16.94 7.14
C TRP A 131 0.96 -18.08 6.29
N ASP A 132 0.74 -19.33 6.71
CA ASP A 132 1.28 -20.49 6.00
C ASP A 132 0.55 -20.80 4.70
N SER A 133 -0.70 -20.36 4.58
CA SER A 133 -1.56 -20.69 3.44
C SER A 133 -1.37 -19.73 2.27
N ALA A 134 -1.07 -18.46 2.52
CA ALA A 134 -0.98 -17.40 1.51
C ALA A 134 0.30 -16.56 1.59
N ILE A 135 0.78 -16.19 2.79
CA ILE A 135 1.88 -15.24 2.96
C ILE A 135 3.24 -15.90 2.69
N SER A 136 3.57 -16.98 3.38
CA SER A 136 4.92 -17.60 3.33
C SER A 136 5.24 -18.31 2.01
N LYS A 137 4.26 -18.41 1.10
CA LYS A 137 4.41 -19.01 -0.24
C LYS A 137 4.87 -18.01 -1.30
N LYS A 138 4.92 -16.73 -0.96
CA LYS A 138 5.36 -15.64 -1.84
C LYS A 138 6.62 -15.00 -1.28
#